data_AF-A0AB34FEJ2-F1
#
_entry.id   AF-A0AB34FEJ2-F1
#
_cell.length_a   1.000
_cell.length_b   1.000
_cell.length_c   1.000
_cell.angle_alpha   90.00
_cell.angle_beta   90.00
_cell.angle_gamma   90.00
#
_symmetry.space_group_name_H-M   'P 1'
#
loop_
_entity.id
_entity.type
_entity.pdbx_description
1 polymer ?
#
loop_
_entity_poly.entity_id
_entity_poly.type
_entity_poly.pdbx_seq_one_letter_code
_entity_poly.pdbx_strand_id
1 'polypeptide(L)'
;MGSCNLVFITLAAFAAAGVSGHGFMSKPFCRGCEKASFRVDDLKSPNVGGQICRGEPAGKVITVGRQVTLGLTITAPHIGPCDVYILRPDLSDANTAKPVTSKSDCAAPDKVGPMTVNIPGNISGHRVLRWKWQGCQVTPCELYENCADINVGGGGSPADE
;
A
#
# COMPACT_ATOMS: atom_id res chain seq x y z
N MET A 1 46.95 -43.35 -22.79
CA MET A 1 47.24 -42.40 -21.70
C MET A 1 46.83 -41.01 -22.18
N GLY A 2 45.96 -40.31 -21.45
CA GLY A 2 45.57 -38.93 -21.77
C GLY A 2 44.09 -38.66 -21.55
N SER A 3 43.65 -38.64 -20.29
CA SER A 3 42.27 -38.44 -19.86
C SER A 3 41.75 -37.04 -20.17
N CYS A 4 40.53 -36.95 -20.72
CA CYS A 4 39.81 -35.71 -20.96
C CYS A 4 38.98 -35.38 -19.70
N ASN A 5 39.38 -34.34 -18.95
CA ASN A 5 38.64 -33.89 -17.78
C ASN A 5 37.50 -32.95 -18.21
N LEU A 6 36.25 -33.45 -18.19
CA LEU A 6 35.07 -32.59 -18.22
C LEU A 6 34.88 -31.97 -16.82
N VAL A 7 35.07 -30.66 -16.72
CA VAL A 7 34.66 -29.88 -15.55
C VAL A 7 33.18 -29.53 -15.73
N PHE A 8 32.31 -30.23 -15.00
CA PHE A 8 30.91 -29.82 -14.84
C PHE A 8 30.85 -28.72 -13.79
N ILE A 9 30.64 -27.47 -14.23
CA ILE A 9 30.33 -26.35 -13.33
C ILE A 9 28.83 -26.39 -13.07
N THR A 10 28.44 -26.92 -11.92
CA THR A 10 27.06 -26.88 -11.43
C THR A 10 26.73 -25.46 -10.96
N LEU A 11 26.00 -24.70 -11.78
CA LEU A 11 25.48 -23.39 -11.38
C LEU A 11 24.29 -23.61 -10.43
N ALA A 12 24.53 -23.57 -9.12
CA ALA A 12 23.46 -23.58 -8.13
C ALA A 12 22.72 -22.25 -8.17
N ALA A 13 21.52 -22.25 -8.76
CA ALA A 13 20.59 -21.13 -8.67
C ALA A 13 20.07 -21.04 -7.23
N PHE A 14 20.59 -20.10 -6.45
CA PHE A 14 19.99 -19.72 -5.18
C PHE A 14 18.65 -19.04 -5.48
N ALA A 15 17.54 -19.70 -5.17
CA ALA A 15 16.25 -19.03 -5.10
C ALA A 15 16.34 -17.96 -4.01
N ALA A 16 16.30 -16.68 -4.41
CA ALA A 16 16.24 -15.58 -3.46
C ALA A 16 14.88 -15.66 -2.73
N ALA A 17 14.86 -16.33 -1.58
CA ALA A 17 13.77 -16.23 -0.61
C ALA A 17 13.86 -14.87 0.09
N GLY A 18 13.63 -13.81 -0.66
CA GLY A 18 13.49 -12.47 -0.12
C GLY A 18 12.08 -12.30 0.41
N VAL A 19 11.83 -12.67 1.67
CA VAL A 19 10.62 -12.25 2.37
C VAL A 19 10.79 -10.77 2.69
N SER A 20 10.53 -9.91 1.69
CA SER A 20 10.56 -8.45 1.80
C SER A 20 9.24 -7.98 2.40
N GLY A 21 9.04 -8.22 3.70
CA GLY A 21 7.81 -7.82 4.39
C GLY A 21 7.91 -6.40 4.94
N HIS A 22 7.48 -5.38 4.19
CA HIS A 22 7.50 -3.98 4.63
C HIS A 22 6.08 -3.40 4.65
N GLY A 23 5.24 -4.04 5.46
CA GLY A 23 4.03 -3.45 5.98
C GLY A 23 2.89 -3.15 4.99
N PHE A 24 1.76 -2.76 5.57
CA PHE A 24 0.55 -2.46 4.82
C PHE A 24 -0.33 -1.44 5.54
N MET A 25 -1.24 -0.82 4.80
CA MET A 25 -2.33 -0.03 5.38
C MET A 25 -3.39 -0.96 5.97
N SER A 26 -3.55 -0.94 7.30
CA SER A 26 -4.50 -1.75 8.05
C SER A 26 -5.82 -1.04 8.36
N LYS A 27 -5.88 0.30 8.25
CA LYS A 27 -7.13 1.07 8.33
C LYS A 27 -7.17 2.17 7.26
N PRO A 28 -8.33 2.45 6.63
CA PRO A 28 -9.57 1.64 6.64
C PRO A 28 -9.32 0.20 6.16
N PHE A 29 -10.29 -0.70 6.33
CA PHE A 29 -10.11 -2.11 5.96
C PHE A 29 -9.72 -2.21 4.48
N CYS A 30 -8.47 -2.62 4.24
CA CYS A 30 -7.91 -2.64 2.90
C CYS A 30 -8.42 -3.82 2.08
N ARG A 31 -8.37 -3.72 0.75
CA ARG A 31 -8.53 -4.87 -0.15
C ARG A 31 -7.45 -5.90 0.19
N GLY A 32 -7.86 -7.14 0.40
CA GLY A 32 -6.98 -8.22 0.83
C GLY A 32 -6.70 -8.26 2.34
N CYS A 33 -7.16 -7.30 3.16
CA CYS A 33 -6.83 -7.24 4.59
C CYS A 33 -7.31 -8.48 5.38
N GLU A 34 -8.25 -9.26 4.86
CA GLU A 34 -8.61 -10.57 5.41
C GLU A 34 -7.42 -11.53 5.47
N LYS A 35 -6.43 -11.38 4.57
CA LYS A 35 -5.19 -12.17 4.52
C LYS A 35 -4.26 -11.91 5.69
N ALA A 36 -4.49 -10.86 6.49
CA ALA A 36 -3.63 -10.53 7.61
C ALA A 36 -3.47 -11.68 8.63
N SER A 37 -4.42 -12.62 8.72
CA SER A 37 -4.36 -13.78 9.63
C SER A 37 -3.79 -15.06 9.02
N PHE A 38 -3.68 -15.17 7.69
CA PHE A 38 -3.29 -16.43 7.04
C PHE A 38 -2.25 -16.29 5.91
N ARG A 39 -2.09 -15.09 5.34
CA ARG A 39 -1.20 -14.75 4.22
C ARG A 39 -0.73 -13.29 4.32
N VAL A 40 -0.26 -12.87 5.50
CA VAL A 40 0.09 -11.47 5.77
C VAL A 40 1.21 -10.94 4.87
N ASP A 41 2.09 -11.82 4.41
CA ASP A 41 3.21 -11.42 3.54
C ASP A 41 2.72 -10.92 2.18
N ASP A 42 1.55 -11.36 1.72
CA ASP A 42 0.94 -10.81 0.49
C ASP A 42 0.44 -9.38 0.67
N LEU A 43 0.28 -8.91 1.91
CA LEU A 43 -0.03 -7.51 2.20
C LEU A 43 1.25 -6.69 2.36
N LYS A 44 2.29 -7.30 2.94
CA LYS A 44 3.56 -6.65 3.28
C LYS A 44 4.55 -6.58 2.14
N SER A 45 4.42 -7.43 1.13
CA SER A 45 5.39 -7.52 0.03
C SER A 45 5.30 -6.32 -0.91
N PRO A 46 6.39 -5.91 -1.57
CA PRO A 46 6.34 -4.90 -2.62
C PRO A 46 5.37 -5.29 -3.75
N ASN A 47 4.75 -4.29 -4.37
CA ASN A 47 3.92 -4.40 -5.57
C ASN A 47 4.79 -4.52 -6.84
N VAL A 48 5.54 -5.62 -6.95
CA VAL A 48 6.47 -5.86 -8.08
C VAL A 48 5.73 -5.95 -9.43
N GLY A 49 4.47 -6.42 -9.42
CA GLY A 49 3.66 -6.53 -10.63
C GLY A 49 3.07 -5.20 -11.13
N GLY A 50 3.18 -4.12 -10.36
CA GLY A 50 2.72 -2.78 -10.75
C GLY A 50 1.20 -2.64 -10.92
N GLN A 51 0.42 -3.65 -10.55
CA GLN A 51 -1.04 -3.61 -10.65
C GLN A 51 -1.62 -2.63 -9.63
N ILE A 52 -2.61 -1.83 -10.05
CA ILE A 52 -3.33 -0.94 -9.13
C ILE A 52 -4.01 -1.79 -8.06
N CYS A 53 -3.91 -1.36 -6.81
CA CYS A 53 -4.35 -2.09 -5.63
C CYS A 53 -3.76 -3.49 -5.50
N ARG A 54 -2.55 -3.72 -6.06
CA ARG A 54 -1.88 -5.03 -6.14
C ARG A 54 -2.71 -6.10 -6.88
N GLY A 55 -3.67 -5.69 -7.70
CA GLY A 55 -4.60 -6.62 -8.35
C GLY A 55 -5.66 -7.21 -7.41
N GLU A 56 -5.76 -6.74 -6.16
CA GLU A 56 -6.80 -7.20 -5.25
C GLU A 56 -8.19 -6.77 -5.75
N PRO A 57 -9.18 -7.67 -5.73
CA PRO A 57 -10.55 -7.34 -6.11
C PRO A 57 -11.14 -6.28 -5.16
N ALA A 58 -12.20 -5.62 -5.62
CA ALA A 58 -12.98 -4.73 -4.76
C ALA A 58 -13.43 -5.48 -3.49
N GLY A 59 -13.23 -4.84 -2.34
CA GLY A 59 -13.46 -5.44 -1.04
C GLY A 59 -14.64 -4.82 -0.31
N LYS A 60 -14.60 -4.91 1.02
CA LYS A 60 -15.60 -4.32 1.91
C LYS A 60 -15.56 -2.80 1.82
N VAL A 61 -16.71 -2.18 1.52
CA VAL A 61 -16.86 -0.72 1.53
C VAL A 61 -17.04 -0.24 2.97
N ILE A 62 -16.22 0.72 3.40
CA ILE A 62 -16.30 1.33 4.74
C ILE A 62 -16.79 2.77 4.63
N THR A 63 -17.85 3.12 5.37
CA THR A 63 -18.29 4.52 5.45
C THR A 63 -17.30 5.33 6.27
N VAL A 64 -16.86 6.47 5.73
CA VAL A 64 -15.94 7.40 6.37
C VAL A 64 -16.46 8.83 6.29
N GLY A 65 -16.01 9.67 7.23
CA GLY A 65 -16.25 11.11 7.19
C GLY A 65 -15.26 11.84 6.29
N ARG A 66 -15.16 13.16 6.50
CA ARG A 66 -14.19 14.02 5.79
C ARG A 66 -12.75 13.83 6.23
N GLN A 67 -12.56 13.30 7.43
CA GLN A 67 -11.26 12.97 7.96
C GLN A 67 -11.15 11.45 8.13
N VAL A 68 -10.11 10.87 7.56
CA VAL A 68 -9.84 9.43 7.64
C VAL A 68 -8.48 9.24 8.28
N THR A 69 -8.43 8.47 9.36
CA THR A 69 -7.17 8.04 9.95
C THR A 69 -6.72 6.75 9.29
N LEU A 70 -5.57 6.79 8.61
CA LEU A 70 -4.90 5.61 8.12
C LEU A 70 -4.17 4.90 9.25
N GLY A 71 -4.44 3.61 9.39
CA GLY A 71 -3.66 2.71 10.23
C GLY A 71 -2.59 2.07 9.36
N LEU A 72 -1.34 2.10 9.81
CA LEU A 72 -0.23 1.42 9.15
C LEU A 72 0.29 0.30 10.05
N THR A 73 0.51 -0.87 9.46
CA THR A 73 1.16 -2.00 10.12
C THR A 73 2.47 -2.24 9.42
N ILE A 74 3.53 -1.58 9.89
CA ILE A 74 4.88 -1.65 9.32
C ILE A 74 5.77 -2.52 10.21
N THR A 75 6.32 -3.59 9.64
CA THR A 75 7.20 -4.53 10.36
C THR A 75 8.69 -4.25 10.16
N ALA A 76 9.04 -3.54 9.08
CA ALA A 76 10.40 -3.13 8.77
C ALA A 76 10.34 -1.68 8.26
N PRO A 77 10.68 -0.70 9.11
CA PRO A 77 10.68 0.71 8.75
C PRO A 77 11.73 1.01 7.68
N HIS A 78 11.34 1.70 6.61
CA HIS A 78 12.27 2.23 5.61
C HIS A 78 11.99 3.72 5.34
N ILE A 79 13.05 4.45 5.02
CA ILE A 79 12.91 5.86 4.65
C ILE A 79 12.33 5.95 3.24
N GLY A 80 11.29 6.76 3.10
CA GLY A 80 10.82 7.27 1.82
C GLY A 80 9.37 7.74 1.82
N PRO A 81 8.93 8.33 0.71
CA PRO A 81 7.68 9.06 0.65
C PRO A 81 6.47 8.12 0.60
N CYS A 82 5.36 8.54 1.21
CA CYS A 82 4.04 8.03 0.85
C CYS A 82 3.12 9.10 0.32
N ASP A 83 2.20 8.64 -0.51
CA ASP A 83 1.11 9.42 -1.07
C ASP A 83 -0.22 8.70 -0.80
N VAL A 84 -1.25 9.49 -0.52
CA VAL A 84 -2.63 9.00 -0.42
C VAL A 84 -3.46 9.65 -1.51
N TYR A 85 -4.21 8.84 -2.25
CA TYR A 85 -5.10 9.26 -3.32
C TYR A 85 -6.53 8.85 -2.99
N ILE A 86 -7.49 9.60 -3.53
CA ILE A 86 -8.90 9.21 -3.54
C ILE A 86 -9.30 9.04 -5.00
N LEU A 87 -9.50 7.80 -5.42
CA LEU A 87 -9.75 7.39 -6.80
C LEU A 87 -11.22 7.10 -7.04
N ARG A 88 -11.61 7.07 -8.31
CA ARG A 88 -12.90 6.53 -8.75
C ARG A 88 -12.99 5.02 -8.47
N PRO A 89 -14.19 4.48 -8.22
CA PRO A 89 -14.38 3.04 -7.98
C PRO A 89 -13.88 2.13 -9.11
N ASP A 90 -13.94 2.61 -10.35
CA ASP A 90 -13.48 1.91 -11.55
C ASP A 90 -11.96 2.04 -11.80
N LEU A 91 -11.24 2.76 -10.92
CA LEU A 91 -9.80 3.01 -11.01
C LEU A 91 -9.36 3.75 -12.28
N SER A 92 -10.28 4.34 -13.05
CA SER A 92 -10.00 5.00 -14.32
C SER A 92 -9.06 6.21 -14.20
N ASP A 93 -8.98 6.80 -13.01
CA ASP A 93 -8.13 7.95 -12.69
C ASP A 93 -6.85 7.58 -11.93
N ALA A 94 -6.53 6.29 -11.76
CA ALA A 94 -5.40 5.84 -10.94
C ALA A 94 -4.02 6.35 -11.37
N ASN A 95 -3.87 6.76 -12.63
CA ASN A 95 -2.62 7.31 -13.19
C ASN A 95 -2.62 8.84 -13.35
N THR A 96 -3.76 9.49 -13.13
CA THR A 96 -3.92 10.95 -13.33
C THR A 96 -4.34 11.68 -12.06
N ALA A 97 -4.85 10.95 -11.06
CA ALA A 97 -5.22 11.49 -9.76
C ALA A 97 -4.01 12.12 -9.05
N LYS A 98 -4.27 13.24 -8.36
CA LYS A 98 -3.29 13.89 -7.49
C LYS A 98 -3.43 13.39 -6.05
N PRO A 99 -2.34 13.33 -5.28
CA PRO A 99 -2.45 12.94 -3.88
C PRO A 99 -3.27 13.98 -3.11
N VAL A 100 -4.11 13.50 -2.20
CA VAL A 100 -4.83 14.34 -1.22
C VAL A 100 -3.97 14.60 0.02
N THR A 101 -2.95 13.78 0.25
CA THR A 101 -1.95 13.96 1.32
C THR A 101 -0.66 13.23 0.96
N SER A 102 0.47 13.81 1.33
CA SER A 102 1.81 13.23 1.12
C SER A 102 2.66 13.40 2.38
N LYS A 103 3.59 12.48 2.62
CA LYS A 103 4.60 12.57 3.70
C LYS A 103 5.92 12.02 3.19
N SER A 104 7.03 12.73 3.37
CA SER A 104 8.34 12.38 2.80
C SER A 104 9.04 11.19 3.48
N ASP A 105 8.65 10.85 4.71
CA ASP A 105 9.32 9.87 5.58
C ASP A 105 8.32 8.99 6.34
N CYS A 106 7.27 8.56 5.64
CA CYS A 106 6.04 8.05 6.24
C CYS A 106 6.20 6.85 7.18
N ALA A 107 7.14 5.96 6.84
CA ALA A 107 7.43 4.73 7.53
C ALA A 107 8.91 4.66 7.93
N ALA A 108 9.56 5.82 8.07
CA ALA A 108 10.90 5.90 8.64
C ALA A 108 10.89 5.45 10.11
N PRO A 109 12.04 4.99 10.65
CA PRO A 109 12.19 4.69 12.08
C PRO A 109 11.63 5.83 12.94
N ASP A 110 10.89 5.48 14.00
CA ASP A 110 10.22 6.40 14.93
C ASP A 110 9.16 7.34 14.34
N LYS A 111 8.84 7.20 13.05
CA LYS A 111 7.83 8.02 12.35
C LYS A 111 6.63 7.22 11.85
N VAL A 112 6.65 5.91 12.04
CA VAL A 112 5.52 5.01 11.79
C VAL A 112 4.41 5.35 12.76
N GLY A 113 3.27 5.79 12.24
CA GLY A 113 2.11 6.10 13.06
C GLY A 113 0.88 6.37 12.20
N PRO A 114 -0.27 6.59 12.84
CA PRO A 114 -1.49 6.92 12.14
C PRO A 114 -1.31 8.19 11.29
N MET A 115 -1.85 8.17 10.08
CA MET A 115 -1.81 9.32 9.17
C MET A 115 -3.22 9.84 8.94
N THR A 116 -3.44 11.12 9.22
CA THR A 116 -4.74 11.75 8.97
C THR A 116 -4.83 12.24 7.53
N VAL A 117 -5.90 11.85 6.84
CA VAL A 117 -6.21 12.23 5.46
C VAL A 117 -7.47 13.07 5.47
N ASN A 118 -7.36 14.30 4.96
CA ASN A 118 -8.50 15.20 4.78
C ASN A 118 -9.03 15.05 3.35
N ILE A 119 -10.25 14.52 3.20
CA ILE A 119 -10.88 14.32 1.90
C ILE A 119 -11.47 15.66 1.41
N PRO A 120 -11.06 16.15 0.21
CA PRO A 120 -11.63 17.36 -0.38
C PRO A 120 -13.15 17.36 -0.44
N GLY A 121 -13.77 18.53 -0.18
CA GLY A 121 -15.22 18.68 -0.06
C GLY A 121 -16.01 18.24 -1.30
N ASN A 122 -15.40 18.35 -2.49
CA ASN A 122 -15.96 17.95 -3.78
C ASN A 122 -15.92 16.44 -4.05
N ILE A 123 -15.35 15.64 -3.16
CA ILE A 123 -15.34 14.17 -3.28
C ILE A 123 -16.40 13.57 -2.35
N SER A 124 -17.29 12.73 -2.87
CA SER A 124 -18.38 12.10 -2.12
C SER A 124 -18.79 10.75 -2.71
N GLY A 125 -19.48 9.92 -1.93
CA GLY A 125 -19.96 8.60 -2.35
C GLY A 125 -18.86 7.54 -2.41
N HIS A 126 -19.10 6.47 -3.18
CA HIS A 126 -18.15 5.36 -3.31
C HIS A 126 -16.86 5.80 -3.99
N ARG A 127 -15.72 5.55 -3.34
CA ARG A 127 -14.36 5.86 -3.80
C ARG A 127 -13.38 4.77 -3.36
N VAL A 128 -12.19 4.78 -3.94
CA VAL A 128 -11.07 3.96 -3.49
C VAL A 128 -10.01 4.86 -2.86
N LEU A 129 -9.74 4.67 -1.58
CA LEU A 129 -8.57 5.27 -0.94
C LEU A 129 -7.35 4.41 -1.28
N ARG A 130 -6.35 4.99 -1.93
CA ARG A 130 -5.10 4.31 -2.28
C ARG A 130 -3.95 4.93 -1.51
N TRP A 131 -3.27 4.12 -0.70
CA TRP A 131 -2.00 4.48 -0.08
C TRP A 131 -0.87 3.86 -0.88
N LYS A 132 0.14 4.67 -1.23
CA LYS A 132 1.38 4.23 -1.87
C LYS A 132 2.56 4.64 -1.00
N TRP A 133 3.53 3.77 -0.85
CA TRP A 133 4.78 4.07 -0.17
C TRP A 133 5.97 3.60 -1.01
N GLN A 134 7.03 4.41 -1.07
CA GLN A 134 8.29 4.06 -1.70
C GLN A 134 9.36 3.89 -0.62
N GLY A 135 9.78 2.65 -0.35
CA GLY A 135 10.89 2.34 0.55
C GLY A 135 12.22 2.51 -0.19
N CYS A 136 12.84 3.68 -0.09
CA CYS A 136 14.04 4.05 -0.85
C CYS A 136 15.35 3.91 -0.06
N GLN A 137 15.30 3.25 1.10
CA GLN A 137 16.51 2.89 1.85
C GLN A 137 17.30 1.76 1.15
N VAL A 138 16.65 1.05 0.23
CA VAL A 138 17.24 0.02 -0.63
C VAL A 138 17.16 0.45 -2.10
N THR A 139 18.00 -0.15 -2.96
CA THR A 139 18.07 0.15 -4.39
C THR A 139 17.78 -1.11 -5.23
N PRO A 140 16.82 -1.08 -6.18
CA PRO A 140 15.88 0.02 -6.44
C PRO A 140 14.90 0.23 -5.29
N CYS A 141 14.25 1.41 -5.22
CA CYS A 141 13.21 1.64 -4.21
C CYS A 141 12.10 0.59 -4.34
N GLU A 142 11.67 0.04 -3.21
CA GLU A 142 10.56 -0.90 -3.18
C GLU A 142 9.24 -0.13 -3.13
N LEU A 143 8.27 -0.57 -3.94
CA LEU A 143 6.95 0.08 -4.03
C LEU A 143 5.92 -0.72 -3.24
N TYR A 144 5.28 -0.09 -2.28
CA TYR A 144 4.19 -0.64 -1.50
C TYR A 144 2.90 0.07 -1.84
N GLU A 145 1.81 -0.68 -1.80
CA GLU A 145 0.51 -0.14 -2.15
C GLU A 145 -0.59 -0.94 -1.46
N ASN A 146 -1.57 -0.25 -0.91
CA ASN A 146 -2.83 -0.86 -0.50
C ASN A 146 -3.98 0.08 -0.86
N CYS A 147 -5.13 -0.50 -1.13
CA CYS A 147 -6.37 0.24 -1.39
C CYS A 147 -7.42 -0.13 -0.35
N ALA A 148 -8.34 0.77 -0.05
CA ALA A 148 -9.56 0.49 0.68
C ALA A 148 -10.76 1.07 -0.07
N ASP A 149 -11.82 0.28 -0.20
CA ASP A 149 -13.09 0.77 -0.72
C ASP A 149 -13.80 1.55 0.38
N ILE A 150 -14.13 2.81 0.11
CA ILE A 150 -14.74 3.71 1.08
C ILE A 150 -15.99 4.36 0.51
N ASN A 151 -16.95 4.65 1.39
CA ASN A 151 -18.07 5.52 1.07
C ASN A 151 -17.90 6.84 1.84
N VAL A 152 -17.63 7.93 1.12
CA VAL A 152 -17.45 9.24 1.73
C VAL A 152 -18.82 9.85 2.00
N GLY A 153 -19.24 9.80 3.27
CA GLY A 153 -20.49 10.38 3.73
C GLY A 153 -20.39 11.91 3.80
N GLY A 154 -21.47 12.60 3.42
CA GLY A 154 -21.62 14.03 3.68
C GLY A 154 -21.70 14.24 5.19
N GLY A 155 -20.68 14.88 5.76
CA GLY A 155 -20.86 15.53 7.06
C GLY A 155 -21.95 16.57 6.88
N GLY A 156 -23.15 16.29 7.40
CA GLY A 156 -24.02 17.38 7.82
C GLY A 156 -23.20 18.23 8.78
N SER A 157 -23.28 19.55 8.62
CA SER A 157 -22.83 20.49 9.65
C SER A 157 -23.32 20.01 11.03
N PRO A 158 -22.56 20.27 12.11
CA PRO A 158 -23.15 20.14 13.44
C PRO A 158 -24.44 20.97 13.44
N ALA A 159 -25.57 20.36 13.76
CA ALA A 159 -26.74 21.13 14.13
C ALA A 159 -26.37 21.85 15.42
N ASP A 160 -26.40 23.18 15.40
CA ASP A 160 -26.37 23.99 16.60
C ASP A 160 -27.55 23.56 17.49
N GLU A 161 -27.26 23.05 18.70
CA GLU A 161 -28.18 23.02 19.84
C GLU A 161 -27.94 24.26 20.71
#